data_AF-A0A1F5A7F6-F1
#
_entry.id   AF-A0A1F5A7F6-F1
#
_cell.length_a   1.000
_cell.length_b   1.000
_cell.length_c   1.000
_cell.angle_alpha   90.00
_cell.angle_beta   90.00
_cell.angle_gamma   90.00
#
_symmetry.space_group_name_H-M   'P 1'
#
loop_
_entity.id
_entity.type
_entity.pdbx_description
1 polymer ?
#
loop_
_entity_poly.entity_id
_entity_poly.type
_entity_poly.pdbx_seq_one_letter_code
_entity_poly.pdbx_strand_id
1 'polypeptide(L)'
;MEKSIKPIKTKSMENIKWMARITATIMFLFAFPFYIGYGLPFPNSSLSLIENIHLMVMPIILIGLIVGWKWEKIAGYMICLPIFVKLLFAFIFLENSGPIIILLAIPGSLYLIYGYKKFSAGNRNS
;
A
#
# COMPACT_ATOMS: atom_id res chain seq x y z
N MET A 1 0.69 -23.86 39.68
CA MET A 1 -0.33 -23.59 38.63
C MET A 1 0.21 -22.50 37.72
N GLU A 2 0.91 -22.91 36.67
CA GLU A 2 1.46 -22.01 35.65
C GLU A 2 0.33 -21.61 34.70
N LYS A 3 -0.18 -20.38 34.84
CA LYS A 3 -1.15 -19.84 33.89
C LYS A 3 -0.43 -19.63 32.57
N SER A 4 -0.57 -20.60 31.66
CA SER A 4 -0.28 -20.45 30.24
C SER A 4 -1.03 -19.21 29.71
N ILE A 5 -0.31 -18.10 29.53
CA ILE A 5 -0.84 -16.90 28.90
C ILE A 5 -0.96 -17.23 27.41
N LYS A 6 -2.12 -17.72 26.99
CA LYS A 6 -2.43 -17.86 25.56
C LYS A 6 -2.31 -16.46 24.93
N PRO A 7 -1.53 -16.28 23.85
CA PRO A 7 -1.45 -14.99 23.18
C PRO A 7 -2.85 -14.69 22.65
N ILE A 8 -3.49 -13.66 23.21
CA ILE A 8 -4.80 -13.22 22.77
C ILE A 8 -4.59 -12.69 21.36
N LYS A 9 -4.89 -13.52 20.36
CA LYS A 9 -5.11 -13.06 19.00
C LYS A 9 -6.38 -12.21 19.07
N THR A 10 -6.21 -10.93 19.36
CA THR A 10 -7.34 -10.03 19.61
C THR A 10 -8.15 -9.94 18.31
N LYS A 11 -9.48 -10.08 18.41
CA LYS A 11 -10.42 -9.94 17.28
C LYS A 11 -10.13 -8.68 16.44
N SER A 12 -9.65 -7.61 17.08
CA SER A 12 -9.18 -6.39 16.43
C SER A 12 -8.06 -6.61 15.40
N MET A 13 -7.05 -7.45 15.70
CA MET A 13 -5.95 -7.72 14.77
C MET A 13 -6.39 -8.52 13.54
N GLU A 14 -7.33 -9.44 13.73
CA GLU A 14 -7.97 -10.18 12.63
C GLU A 14 -8.71 -9.23 11.68
N ASN A 15 -9.45 -8.27 12.25
CA ASN A 15 -10.20 -7.27 11.49
C ASN A 15 -9.28 -6.38 10.65
N ILE A 16 -8.20 -5.84 11.24
CA ILE A 16 -7.25 -4.96 10.51
C ILE A 16 -6.62 -5.72 9.33
N LYS A 17 -6.22 -6.98 9.55
CA LYS A 17 -5.64 -7.84 8.50
C LYS A 17 -6.58 -7.99 7.30
N TRP A 18 -7.84 -8.33 7.57
CA TRP A 18 -8.83 -8.55 6.52
C TRP A 18 -9.22 -7.24 5.83
N MET A 19 -9.38 -6.14 6.57
CA MET A 19 -9.59 -4.82 6.00
C MET A 19 -8.45 -4.42 5.05
N ALA A 20 -7.19 -4.63 5.44
CA ALA A 20 -6.02 -4.36 4.59
C ALA A 20 -6.08 -5.15 3.27
N ARG A 21 -6.37 -6.45 3.35
CA ARG A 21 -6.44 -7.32 2.17
C ARG A 21 -7.60 -6.99 1.23
N ILE A 22 -8.79 -6.74 1.79
CA ILE A 22 -9.99 -6.43 1.01
C ILE A 22 -9.78 -5.10 0.29
N THR A 23 -9.39 -4.04 1.02
CA THR A 23 -9.11 -2.74 0.42
C THR A 23 -8.00 -2.81 -0.62
N ALA A 24 -6.91 -3.55 -0.36
CA ALA A 24 -5.83 -3.73 -1.33
C ALA A 24 -6.28 -4.44 -2.60
N THR A 25 -7.12 -5.48 -2.46
CA THR A 25 -7.67 -6.24 -3.60
C THR A 25 -8.59 -5.36 -4.45
N ILE A 26 -9.49 -4.60 -3.82
CA ILE A 26 -10.38 -3.65 -4.51
C ILE A 26 -9.55 -2.60 -5.24
N MET A 27 -8.56 -2.00 -4.57
CA MET A 27 -7.69 -1.00 -5.17
C MET A 27 -6.87 -1.56 -6.33
N PHE A 28 -6.40 -2.81 -6.23
CA PHE A 28 -5.68 -3.47 -7.32
C PHE A 28 -6.60 -3.68 -8.53
N LEU A 29 -7.78 -4.27 -8.32
CA LEU A 29 -8.76 -4.50 -9.38
C LEU A 29 -9.22 -3.20 -10.04
N PHE A 30 -9.27 -2.11 -9.28
CA PHE A 30 -9.58 -0.81 -9.81
C PHE A 30 -8.39 -0.20 -10.57
N ALA A 31 -7.21 -0.08 -9.96
CA ALA A 31 -6.07 0.64 -10.54
C ALA A 31 -5.39 -0.11 -11.70
N PHE A 32 -5.38 -1.45 -11.68
CA PHE A 32 -4.67 -2.25 -12.68
C PHE A 32 -5.21 -2.06 -14.11
N PRO A 33 -6.53 -2.11 -14.38
CA PRO A 33 -7.07 -1.81 -15.71
C PRO A 33 -6.71 -0.41 -16.21
N PHE A 34 -6.78 0.61 -15.36
CA PHE A 34 -6.39 1.98 -15.77
C PHE A 34 -4.91 2.04 -16.12
N TYR A 35 -4.05 1.38 -15.34
CA TYR A 35 -2.62 1.35 -15.62
C TYR A 35 -2.30 0.77 -17.01
N ILE A 36 -2.96 -0.34 -17.38
CA ILE A 36 -2.82 -0.93 -18.71
C ILE A 36 -3.44 -0.01 -19.79
N GLY A 37 -4.54 0.66 -19.48
CA GLY A 37 -5.24 1.57 -20.39
C GLY A 37 -4.44 2.80 -20.84
N TYR A 38 -3.37 3.17 -20.12
CA TYR A 38 -2.47 4.28 -20.53
C TYR A 38 -1.54 3.94 -21.69
N GLY A 39 -1.47 2.67 -22.11
CA GLY A 39 -0.65 2.25 -23.27
C GLY A 39 0.82 2.06 -22.91
N LEU A 40 1.16 0.89 -22.37
CA LEU A 40 2.54 0.45 -22.13
C LEU A 40 3.35 0.36 -23.43
N PRO A 41 4.70 0.53 -23.40
CA PRO A 41 5.56 0.80 -22.23
C PRO A 41 5.81 2.31 -21.98
N PHE A 42 6.24 2.64 -20.77
CA PHE A 42 6.67 3.99 -20.39
C PHE A 42 8.21 4.10 -20.40
N PRO A 43 8.80 5.27 -20.71
CA PRO A 43 8.15 6.56 -20.92
C PRO A 43 7.51 6.72 -22.31
N ASN A 44 6.40 7.46 -22.36
CA ASN A 44 5.69 7.83 -23.59
C ASN A 44 5.86 9.33 -23.85
N SER A 45 6.27 9.69 -25.08
CA SER A 45 6.48 11.08 -25.53
C SER A 45 5.19 11.92 -25.54
N SER A 46 4.01 11.30 -25.58
CA SER A 46 2.74 12.03 -25.54
C SER A 46 2.33 12.45 -24.12
N LEU A 47 3.05 11.99 -23.09
CA LEU A 47 2.79 12.27 -21.69
C LEU A 47 3.81 13.27 -21.14
N SER A 48 3.40 14.07 -20.18
CA SER A 48 4.32 14.92 -19.42
C SER A 48 5.34 14.07 -18.67
N LEU A 49 6.46 14.69 -18.28
CA LEU A 49 7.50 14.04 -17.50
C LEU A 49 6.95 13.47 -16.18
N ILE A 50 6.02 14.20 -15.54
CA ILE A 50 5.45 13.83 -14.25
C ILE A 50 4.48 12.66 -14.39
N GLU A 51 3.67 12.63 -15.44
CA GLU A 51 2.81 11.49 -15.75
C GLU A 51 3.64 10.23 -16.03
N ASN A 52 4.73 10.36 -16.78
CA ASN A 52 5.66 9.26 -17.03
C ASN A 52 6.27 8.72 -15.73
N ILE A 53 6.79 9.59 -14.85
CA ILE A 53 7.32 9.18 -13.54
C ILE A 53 6.23 8.47 -12.73
N HIS A 54 5.00 9.02 -12.71
CA HIS A 54 3.90 8.40 -11.99
C HIS A 54 3.61 6.98 -12.47
N LEU A 55 3.53 6.79 -13.79
CA LEU A 55 3.25 5.50 -14.41
C LEU A 55 4.42 4.52 -14.29
N MET A 56 5.66 5.00 -14.24
CA MET A 56 6.83 4.15 -13.96
C MET A 56 6.85 3.65 -12.52
N VAL A 57 6.34 4.43 -11.56
CA VAL A 57 6.28 4.05 -10.14
C VAL A 57 5.05 3.17 -9.83
N MET A 58 3.97 3.30 -10.60
CA MET A 58 2.72 2.58 -10.36
C MET A 58 2.85 1.04 -10.27
N PRO A 59 3.71 0.34 -11.04
CA PRO A 59 4.01 -1.07 -10.85
C PRO A 59 4.44 -1.44 -9.42
N ILE A 60 5.24 -0.60 -8.76
CA ILE A 60 5.70 -0.84 -7.39
C ILE A 60 4.50 -0.85 -6.43
N ILE A 61 3.57 0.12 -6.60
CA ILE A 61 2.33 0.20 -5.82
C ILE A 61 1.46 -1.02 -6.09
N LEU A 62 1.24 -1.39 -7.35
CA LEU A 62 0.44 -2.54 -7.77
C LEU A 62 0.98 -3.85 -7.19
N ILE A 63 2.30 -4.06 -7.27
CA ILE A 63 2.96 -5.23 -6.67
C ILE A 63 2.76 -5.21 -5.14
N GLY A 64 2.91 -4.05 -4.50
CA GLY A 64 2.67 -3.88 -3.07
C GLY A 64 1.27 -4.32 -2.63
N LEU A 65 0.23 -3.98 -3.41
CA LEU A 65 -1.15 -4.37 -3.11
C LEU A 65 -1.33 -5.90 -3.06
N ILE A 66 -0.64 -6.65 -3.93
CA ILE A 66 -0.67 -8.11 -3.97
C ILE A 66 0.24 -8.71 -2.88
N VAL A 67 1.49 -8.26 -2.80
CA VAL A 67 2.54 -8.78 -1.91
C VAL A 67 2.14 -8.70 -0.44
N GLY A 68 1.30 -7.73 -0.07
CA GLY A 68 0.82 -7.54 1.30
C GLY A 68 -0.02 -8.69 1.85
N TRP A 69 -0.43 -9.64 1.02
CA TRP A 69 -1.02 -10.88 1.53
C TRP A 69 -0.06 -11.72 2.37
N LYS A 70 1.22 -11.71 2.01
CA LYS A 70 2.28 -12.50 2.67
C LYS A 70 3.25 -11.64 3.47
N TRP A 71 3.62 -10.47 2.96
CA TRP A 71 4.65 -9.60 3.56
C TRP A 71 4.10 -8.19 3.81
N GLU A 72 3.43 -8.03 4.95
CA GLU A 72 2.61 -6.84 5.21
C GLU A 72 3.45 -5.57 5.36
N LYS A 73 4.58 -5.63 6.09
CA LYS A 73 5.47 -4.46 6.25
C LYS A 73 6.07 -4.01 4.92
N ILE A 74 6.57 -4.96 4.12
CA ILE A 74 7.21 -4.67 2.83
C ILE A 74 6.18 -4.03 1.88
N ALA A 75 5.00 -4.64 1.77
CA ALA A 75 3.90 -4.11 0.98
C ALA A 75 3.48 -2.69 1.40
N GLY A 76 3.37 -2.46 2.71
CA GLY A 76 3.07 -1.14 3.26
C GLY A 76 4.06 -0.07 2.78
N TYR A 77 5.36 -0.37 2.77
CA TYR A 77 6.37 0.54 2.24
C TYR A 77 6.33 0.70 0.73
N MET A 78 6.12 -0.39 -0.02
CA MET A 78 5.98 -0.35 -1.47
C MET A 78 4.82 0.54 -1.93
N ILE A 79 3.79 0.70 -1.10
CA ILE A 79 2.64 1.57 -1.38
C ILE A 79 2.89 2.98 -0.84
N CYS A 80 3.19 3.11 0.46
CA CYS A 80 3.23 4.41 1.13
C CYS A 80 4.40 5.29 0.69
N LEU A 81 5.58 4.73 0.41
CA LEU A 81 6.75 5.55 0.01
C LEU A 81 6.51 6.24 -1.35
N PRO A 82 6.12 5.53 -2.42
CA PRO A 82 5.71 6.16 -3.67
C PRO A 82 4.65 7.26 -3.52
N ILE A 83 3.61 6.99 -2.73
CA ILE A 83 2.51 7.94 -2.54
C ILE A 83 3.00 9.17 -1.80
N PHE A 84 3.83 8.99 -0.77
CA PHE A 84 4.41 10.09 -0.01
C PHE A 84 5.30 10.97 -0.91
N VAL A 85 6.17 10.36 -1.72
CA VAL A 85 7.00 11.10 -2.68
C VAL A 85 6.12 11.88 -3.66
N LYS A 86 5.09 11.26 -4.24
CA LYS A 86 4.18 11.95 -5.17
C LYS A 86 3.41 13.08 -4.49
N LEU A 87 2.99 12.92 -3.24
CA LEU A 87 2.29 13.97 -2.49
C LEU A 87 3.22 15.16 -2.18
N LEU A 88 4.49 14.89 -1.83
CA LEU A 88 5.49 15.94 -1.65
C LEU A 88 5.74 16.71 -2.95
N PHE A 89 5.89 16.01 -4.08
CA PHE A 89 6.02 16.66 -5.38
C PHE A 89 4.80 17.51 -5.71
N ALA A 90 3.59 16.95 -5.59
CA ALA A 90 2.35 17.69 -5.84
C ALA A 90 2.24 18.96 -4.97
N PHE A 91 2.66 18.89 -3.71
CA PHE A 91 2.68 20.04 -2.81
C PHE A 91 3.69 21.11 -3.25
N ILE A 92 4.91 20.71 -3.65
CA ILE A 92 5.98 21.63 -4.09
C ILE A 92 5.62 22.31 -5.41
N PHE A 93 5.06 21.55 -6.36
CA PHE A 93 4.75 22.04 -7.71
C PHE A 93 3.30 22.55 -7.86
N LEU A 94 2.53 22.59 -6.76
CA LEU A 94 1.11 22.98 -6.72
C LEU A 94 0.25 22.21 -7.74
N GLU A 95 0.60 20.95 -7.99
CA GLU A 95 -0.09 20.09 -8.94
C GLU A 95 -1.21 19.29 -8.25
N ASN A 96 -2.28 19.05 -9.01
CA ASN A 96 -3.34 18.16 -8.55
C ASN A 96 -2.90 16.70 -8.71
N SER A 97 -2.67 16.02 -7.58
CA SER A 97 -2.24 14.62 -7.55
C SER A 97 -3.37 13.61 -7.84
N GLY A 98 -4.62 14.09 -7.88
CA GLY A 98 -5.83 13.30 -8.06
C GLY A 98 -6.26 12.54 -6.79
N PRO A 99 -7.57 12.39 -6.54
CA PRO A 99 -8.09 11.78 -5.31
C PRO A 99 -7.71 10.30 -5.16
N ILE A 100 -7.47 9.61 -6.28
CA ILE A 100 -7.17 8.18 -6.30
C ILE A 100 -5.87 7.82 -5.57
N ILE A 101 -4.91 8.75 -5.51
CA ILE A 101 -3.65 8.53 -4.80
C ILE A 101 -3.84 8.45 -3.29
N ILE A 102 -4.72 9.30 -2.76
CA ILE A 102 -5.03 9.29 -1.34
C ILE A 102 -5.76 7.99 -0.99
N LEU A 103 -6.63 7.49 -1.89
CA LEU A 103 -7.31 6.21 -1.70
C LEU A 103 -6.34 5.02 -1.71
N LEU A 104 -5.31 5.04 -2.55
CA LEU A 104 -4.26 4.02 -2.58
C LEU A 104 -3.43 3.99 -1.29
N ALA A 105 -3.37 5.08 -0.52
CA ALA A 105 -2.64 5.13 0.74
C ALA A 105 -3.30 4.31 1.86
N ILE A 106 -4.62 4.07 1.75
CA ILE A 106 -5.41 3.36 2.75
C ILE A 106 -4.90 1.91 2.95
N PRO A 107 -4.83 1.04 1.92
CA PRO A 107 -4.32 -0.31 2.09
C PRO A 107 -2.86 -0.33 2.55
N GLY A 108 -2.01 0.57 2.05
CA GLY A 108 -0.61 0.69 2.48
C GLY A 108 -0.48 0.99 3.98
N SER A 109 -1.27 1.94 4.48
CA SER A 109 -1.29 2.31 5.89
C SER A 109 -1.80 1.15 6.76
N LEU A 110 -2.86 0.46 6.34
CA LEU A 110 -3.39 -0.71 7.05
C LEU A 110 -2.37 -1.85 7.12
N TYR A 111 -1.62 -2.09 6.03
CA TYR A 111 -0.54 -3.07 6.00
C TYR A 111 0.60 -2.71 6.97
N LEU A 112 1.01 -1.45 7.04
CA LEU A 112 2.01 -1.00 8.02
C LEU A 112 1.50 -1.18 9.46
N ILE A 113 0.29 -0.71 9.77
CA ILE A 113 -0.31 -0.82 11.11
C ILE A 113 -0.36 -2.30 11.55
N TYR A 114 -0.86 -3.18 10.67
CA TYR A 114 -0.93 -4.60 10.98
C TYR A 114 0.47 -5.22 11.13
N GLY A 115 1.38 -4.91 10.20
CA GLY A 115 2.74 -5.45 10.17
C GLY A 115 3.56 -5.09 11.42
N TYR A 116 3.44 -3.85 11.89
CA TYR A 116 4.09 -3.41 13.14
C TYR A 116 3.45 -4.03 14.37
N LYS A 117 2.12 -4.03 14.48
CA LYS A 117 1.43 -4.66 15.63
C LYS A 117 1.72 -6.16 15.72
N LYS A 118 1.76 -6.87 14.59
CA LYS A 118 2.12 -8.30 14.50
C LYS A 118 3.56 -8.53 14.98
N PHE A 119 4.50 -7.69 14.56
CA PHE A 119 5.90 -7.79 14.97
C PHE A 119 6.08 -7.52 16.48
N SER A 120 5.48 -6.45 17.01
CA SER A 120 5.55 -6.14 18.44
C SER A 120 4.90 -7.20 19.33
N ALA A 121 3.85 -7.89 18.86
CA ALA A 121 3.24 -8.99 19.60
C ALA A 121 4.12 -10.26 19.60
N GLY A 122 4.86 -10.52 18.53
CA GLY A 122 5.83 -11.61 18.48
C GLY A 122 6.99 -11.42 19.46
N ASN A 123 7.47 -10.18 19.60
CA ASN A 123 8.62 -9.83 20.43
C ASN A 123 8.32 -9.75 21.95
N ARG A 124 7.05 -9.88 22.38
CA ARG A 124 6.66 -9.95 23.80
C ARG A 124 6.58 -11.38 24.33
N ASN A 125 6.63 -12.37 23.45
CA ASN A 125 6.48 -13.79 23.79
C ASN A 125 7.79 -14.58 23.60
N SER A 126 8.90 -13.88 23.38
CA SER A 126 10.28 -14.38 23.25
C SER A 126 11.12 -13.85 24.39
#